data_AF-A0A4Q2KIB0-F1
#
_entry.id   AF-A0A4Q2KIB0-F1
#
_cell.length_a   1.000
_cell.length_b   1.000
_cell.length_c   1.000
_cell.angle_alpha   90.00
_cell.angle_beta   90.00
_cell.angle_gamma   90.00
#
_symmetry.space_group_name_H-M   'P 1'
#
loop_
_entity.id
_entity.type
_entity.pdbx_description
1 polymer ?
#
loop_
_entity_poly.entity_id
_entity_poly.type
_entity_poly.pdbx_seq_one_letter_code
_entity_poly.pdbx_strand_id
1 'polypeptide(L)'
;MAGQVTIFESTTASPLSEAVGWLTGTLLGSVATILCTLAIALVGLMMLSGRFPVRRGLQVAIGCFLLLGAPLVAITFTGVWRQPIPPQESIMVAEPADPRGDLLPADYDPYAGASLRPD
;
A
#
# COMPACT_ATOMS: atom_id res chain seq x y z
N MET A 1 1.48 4.06 59.46
CA MET A 1 1.63 4.46 58.04
C MET A 1 0.74 3.56 57.21
N ALA A 2 -0.54 3.91 57.08
CA ALA A 2 -1.48 3.20 56.22
C ALA A 2 -1.64 4.06 54.95
N GLY A 3 -1.06 3.61 53.84
CA GLY A 3 -1.27 4.22 52.53
C GLY A 3 -2.73 4.02 52.14
N GLN A 4 -3.43 5.11 51.85
CA GLN A 4 -4.75 5.05 51.26
C GLN A 4 -4.68 4.21 49.97
N VAL A 5 -5.39 3.09 49.95
CA VAL A 5 -5.71 2.38 48.73
C VAL A 5 -6.56 3.33 47.90
N THR A 6 -5.96 3.90 46.86
CA THR A 6 -6.59 4.81 45.92
C THR A 6 -7.67 4.05 45.15
N ILE A 7 -8.92 4.28 45.54
CA ILE A 7 -10.14 3.87 44.81
C ILE A 7 -10.21 4.39 43.35
N PHE A 8 -9.23 5.21 42.96
CA PHE A 8 -9.04 5.75 41.62
C PHE A 8 -8.06 4.94 40.76
N GLU A 9 -7.41 3.92 41.32
CA GLU A 9 -6.57 3.01 40.54
C GLU A 9 -7.44 2.03 39.76
N SER A 10 -7.90 2.45 38.58
CA SER A 10 -8.58 1.59 37.62
C SER A 10 -7.56 0.75 36.86
N THR A 11 -7.14 -0.39 37.44
CA THR A 11 -6.18 -1.32 36.81
C THR A 11 -6.74 -2.09 35.60
N THR A 12 -8.01 -1.91 35.23
CA THR A 12 -8.59 -2.65 34.12
C THR A 12 -9.71 -1.83 33.48
N ALA A 13 -9.40 -1.16 32.35
CA ALA A 13 -10.33 -0.40 31.51
C ALA A 13 -11.32 0.52 32.27
N SER A 14 -10.94 1.77 32.49
CA SER A 14 -11.83 2.78 33.06
C SER A 14 -13.14 2.83 32.25
N PRO A 15 -14.34 2.79 32.85
CA PRO A 15 -15.62 2.80 32.13
C PRO A 15 -15.81 4.05 31.24
N LEU A 16 -15.08 5.13 31.55
CA LEU A 16 -14.98 6.31 30.69
C LEU A 16 -14.36 5.98 29.33
N SER A 17 -13.32 5.15 29.28
CA SER A 17 -12.66 4.75 28.03
C SER A 17 -13.59 3.91 27.14
N GLU A 18 -14.43 3.07 27.76
CA GLU A 18 -15.42 2.26 27.05
C GLU A 18 -16.56 3.13 26.49
N ALA A 19 -17.06 4.08 27.29
CA ALA A 19 -18.05 5.05 26.85
C ALA A 19 -17.53 5.94 25.70
N VAL A 20 -16.28 6.41 25.81
CA VAL A 20 -15.62 7.17 24.74
C VAL A 20 -15.44 6.30 23.50
N GLY A 21 -15.06 5.03 23.66
CA GLY A 21 -14.94 4.06 22.57
C GLY A 21 -16.24 3.90 21.78
N TRP A 22 -17.37 3.70 22.47
CA TRP A 22 -18.70 3.63 21.84
C TRP A 22 -19.08 4.94 21.12
N LEU A 23 -18.82 6.08 21.77
CA LEU A 23 -19.09 7.38 21.19
C LEU A 23 -18.26 7.60 19.92
N THR A 24 -16.96 7.31 19.95
CA THR A 24 -16.12 7.36 18.75
C THR A 24 -16.58 6.39 17.67
N GLY A 25 -17.01 5.17 18.02
CA GLY A 25 -17.52 4.21 17.04
C GLY A 25 -18.78 4.71 16.32
N THR A 26 -19.71 5.33 17.06
CA THR A 26 -20.94 5.89 16.48
C THR A 26 -20.68 7.15 15.66
N LEU A 27 -19.85 8.07 16.15
CA LEU A 27 -19.47 9.29 15.43
C LEU A 27 -18.69 8.99 14.15
N LEU A 28 -17.75 8.05 14.21
CA LEU A 28 -16.86 7.73 13.07
C LEU A 28 -17.55 6.84 12.03
N GLY A 29 -18.59 6.08 12.40
CA GLY A 29 -19.31 5.16 11.52
C GLY A 29 -20.69 5.66 11.06
N SER A 30 -21.69 5.55 11.94
CA SER A 30 -23.10 5.78 11.59
C SER A 30 -23.42 7.26 11.38
N VAL A 31 -22.90 8.16 12.22
CA VAL A 31 -23.15 9.60 12.06
C VAL A 31 -22.49 10.13 10.79
N ALA A 32 -21.27 9.69 10.49
CA ALA A 32 -20.54 10.09 9.29
C ALA A 32 -21.31 9.72 8.00
N THR A 33 -21.81 8.49 7.92
CA THR A 33 -22.58 8.01 6.76
C THR A 33 -23.93 8.73 6.62
N ILE A 34 -24.62 9.01 7.72
CA ILE A 34 -25.86 9.80 7.74
C ILE A 34 -25.60 11.22 7.23
N LEU A 35 -24.60 11.91 7.75
CA LEU A 35 -24.24 13.27 7.32
C LEU A 35 -23.85 13.31 5.84
N CYS A 36 -23.12 12.31 5.35
CA CYS A 36 -22.78 12.24 3.94
C CYS A 36 -24.03 12.06 3.05
N THR A 37 -24.96 11.19 3.45
CA THR A 37 -26.22 10.98 2.72
C THR A 37 -27.10 12.24 2.73
N LEU A 38 -27.18 12.93 3.87
CA LEU A 38 -27.87 14.22 4.01
C LEU A 38 -27.27 15.29 3.10
N ALA A 39 -25.93 15.39 3.03
CA ALA A 39 -25.27 16.34 2.15
C ALA A 39 -25.62 16.08 0.68
N ILE A 40 -25.64 14.82 0.25
CA ILE A 40 -26.04 14.42 -1.11
C ILE A 40 -27.51 14.77 -1.39
N ALA A 41 -28.41 14.47 -0.44
CA ALA A 41 -29.83 14.79 -0.57
C ALA A 41 -30.06 16.32 -0.69
N LEU A 42 -29.38 17.12 0.12
CA LEU A 42 -29.45 18.58 0.07
C LEU A 42 -28.88 19.14 -1.25
N VAL A 43 -27.81 18.53 -1.79
CA VAL A 43 -27.28 18.88 -3.11
C VAL A 43 -28.29 18.58 -4.22
N GLY A 44 -28.94 17.42 -4.18
CA GLY A 44 -30.01 17.07 -5.12
C GLY A 44 -31.18 18.05 -5.05
N LEU A 45 -31.58 18.45 -3.84
CA LEU A 45 -32.61 19.47 -3.62
C LEU A 45 -32.20 20.84 -4.17
N MET A 46 -30.93 21.24 -3.95
CA MET A 46 -30.36 22.49 -4.49
C MET A 46 -30.28 22.47 -6.02
N MET A 47 -30.02 21.31 -6.63
CA MET A 47 -30.03 21.15 -8.10
C MET A 47 -31.44 21.25 -8.67
N LEU A 48 -32.44 20.69 -7.98
CA LEU A 48 -33.85 20.82 -8.37
C LEU A 48 -34.36 22.27 -8.26
N SER A 49 -33.73 23.10 -7.42
CA SER A 49 -34.05 24.53 -7.26
C SER A 49 -33.71 25.39 -8.50
N GLY A 50 -33.26 24.80 -9.61
CA GLY A 50 -33.36 25.37 -10.96
C GLY A 50 -32.33 26.45 -11.34
N ARG A 51 -31.51 26.94 -10.40
CA ARG A 51 -30.53 28.01 -10.67
C ARG A 51 -29.18 27.87 -9.95
N PHE A 52 -28.90 26.73 -9.33
CA PHE A 52 -27.71 26.55 -8.51
C PHE A 52 -26.54 26.02 -9.33
N PRO A 53 -25.31 26.56 -9.17
CA PRO A 53 -24.15 26.10 -9.95
C PRO A 53 -23.84 24.63 -9.62
N VAL A 54 -24.02 23.76 -10.61
CA VAL A 54 -23.67 22.31 -10.62
C VAL A 54 -22.30 22.02 -10.01
N ARG A 55 -21.36 22.95 -10.18
CA ARG A 55 -19.99 22.89 -9.65
C ARG A 55 -19.95 22.78 -8.13
N ARG A 56 -20.84 23.49 -7.40
CA ARG A 56 -20.91 23.37 -5.94
C ARG A 56 -21.47 22.01 -5.50
N GLY A 57 -22.47 21.50 -6.21
CA GLY A 57 -23.01 20.18 -5.94
C GLY A 57 -21.96 19.09 -6.14
N LEU A 58 -21.21 19.17 -7.24
CA LEU A 58 -20.12 18.24 -7.54
C LEU A 58 -19.00 18.30 -6.49
N GLN A 59 -18.63 19.49 -6.03
CA GLN A 59 -17.59 19.66 -5.00
C GLN A 59 -17.99 19.01 -3.66
N VAL A 60 -19.25 19.10 -3.27
CA VAL A 60 -19.77 18.42 -2.07
C VAL A 60 -19.79 16.90 -2.25
N ALA A 61 -20.22 16.41 -3.43
CA ALA A 61 -20.22 14.98 -3.72
C ALA A 61 -18.80 14.37 -3.67
N ILE A 62 -17.81 15.06 -4.24
CA ILE A 62 -16.40 14.65 -4.18
C ILE A 62 -15.89 14.65 -2.73
N GLY A 63 -16.24 15.68 -1.93
CA GLY A 63 -15.88 15.72 -0.51
C GLY A 63 -16.46 14.54 0.29
N CYS A 64 -17.71 14.17 0.03
CA CYS A 64 -18.36 13.00 0.63
C CYS A 64 -17.61 11.70 0.30
N PHE A 65 -17.24 11.53 -0.97
CA PHE A 65 -16.49 10.35 -1.42
C PHE A 65 -15.11 10.27 -0.77
N LEU A 66 -14.44 11.41 -0.58
CA LEU A 66 -13.16 11.46 0.12
C LEU A 66 -13.32 11.16 1.62
N LEU A 67 -14.36 11.67 2.30
CA LEU A 67 -14.59 11.39 3.73
C LEU A 67 -14.81 9.90 4.01
N LEU A 68 -15.57 9.19 3.16
CA LEU A 68 -15.77 7.74 3.30
C LEU A 68 -14.61 6.91 2.72
N GLY A 69 -14.02 7.35 1.61
CA GLY A 69 -13.05 6.56 0.84
C GLY A 69 -11.60 6.77 1.28
N ALA A 70 -11.26 7.90 1.89
CA ALA A 70 -9.88 8.22 2.28
C ALA A 70 -9.24 7.19 3.23
N PRO A 71 -9.93 6.62 4.24
CA PRO A 71 -9.35 5.57 5.07
C PRO A 71 -8.93 4.35 4.25
N LEU A 72 -9.76 3.93 3.28
CA LEU A 72 -9.45 2.81 2.40
C LEU A 72 -8.21 3.11 1.53
N VAL A 73 -8.15 4.32 0.96
CA VAL A 73 -7.01 4.76 0.15
C VAL A 73 -5.74 4.86 1.00
N ALA A 74 -5.85 5.35 2.23
CA ALA A 74 -4.71 5.45 3.14
C ALA A 74 -4.16 4.07 3.52
N ILE A 75 -5.03 3.09 3.78
CA ILE A 75 -4.63 1.70 4.09
C ILE A 75 -3.90 1.08 2.89
N THR A 76 -4.43 1.22 1.68
CA THR A 76 -3.78 0.64 0.48
C THR A 76 -2.46 1.32 0.18
N PHE A 77 -2.41 2.65 0.27
CA PHE A 77 -1.19 3.42 0.03
C PHE A 77 -0.11 3.07 1.05
N THR A 78 -0.43 3.04 2.35
CA THR A 78 0.55 2.67 3.38
C THR A 78 1.06 1.23 3.22
N GLY A 79 0.24 0.31 2.70
CA GLY A 79 0.67 -1.05 2.34
C GLY A 79 1.63 -1.09 1.15
N VAL A 80 1.33 -0.35 0.07
CA VAL A 80 2.18 -0.26 -1.12
C VAL A 80 3.51 0.43 -0.83
N TRP A 81 3.49 1.53 -0.07
CA TRP A 81 4.70 2.30 0.23
C TRP A 81 5.67 1.60 1.17
N ARG A 82 5.16 0.69 2.01
CA ARG A 82 5.98 -0.13 2.89
C ARG A 82 6.57 -1.36 2.21
N GLN A 83 6.17 -1.70 0.99
CA GLN A 83 6.74 -2.86 0.31
C GLN A 83 8.25 -2.64 0.16
N PRO A 84 9.08 -3.47 0.81
CA PRO A 84 10.48 -3.52 0.48
C PRO A 84 10.54 -3.82 -1.01
N ILE A 85 11.16 -2.93 -1.78
CA ILE A 85 11.49 -3.22 -3.17
C ILE A 85 12.26 -4.54 -3.11
N PRO A 86 11.73 -5.64 -3.67
CA PRO A 86 12.45 -6.90 -3.63
C PRO A 86 13.82 -6.63 -4.24
N PRO A 87 14.92 -7.13 -3.64
CA PRO A 87 16.21 -7.07 -4.31
C PRO A 87 15.96 -7.62 -5.71
N GLN A 88 16.37 -6.87 -6.75
CA GLN A 88 16.22 -7.38 -8.10
C GLN A 88 16.86 -8.76 -8.08
N GLU A 89 16.05 -9.80 -8.30
CA GLU A 89 16.58 -11.09 -8.64
C GLU A 89 17.42 -10.79 -9.87
N SER A 90 18.74 -10.70 -9.67
CA SER A 90 19.69 -10.63 -10.73
C SER A 90 19.29 -11.78 -11.63
N ILE A 91 18.70 -11.45 -12.78
CA ILE A 91 18.43 -12.43 -13.82
C ILE A 91 19.77 -13.11 -13.95
N MET A 92 19.85 -14.34 -13.47
CA MET A 92 21.05 -15.13 -13.57
C MET A 92 21.28 -15.13 -15.06
N VAL A 93 22.28 -14.36 -15.50
CA VAL A 93 22.76 -14.43 -16.87
C VAL A 93 23.11 -15.89 -16.97
N ALA A 94 22.26 -16.66 -17.67
CA ALA A 94 22.57 -18.04 -17.95
C ALA A 94 23.97 -17.98 -18.52
N GLU A 95 24.94 -18.55 -17.81
CA GLU A 95 26.28 -18.77 -18.33
C GLU A 95 26.05 -19.23 -19.78
N PRO A 96 26.51 -18.46 -20.79
CA PRO A 96 26.24 -18.84 -22.17
C PRO A 96 26.81 -20.23 -22.29
N ALA A 97 25.93 -21.24 -22.42
CA ALA A 97 26.34 -22.63 -22.49
C ALA A 97 27.39 -22.70 -23.59
N ASP A 98 28.66 -22.87 -23.23
CA ASP A 98 29.74 -22.83 -24.20
C ASP A 98 29.44 -23.96 -25.18
N PRO A 99 29.00 -23.66 -26.42
CA PRO A 99 28.62 -24.71 -27.34
C PRO A 99 29.85 -25.52 -27.79
N ARG A 100 31.04 -25.04 -27.43
CA ARG A 100 32.31 -25.74 -27.52
C ARG A 100 32.56 -26.39 -26.16
N GLY A 101 32.07 -27.61 -25.96
CA GLY A 101 32.45 -28.38 -24.77
C GLY A 101 33.98 -28.50 -24.62
N ASP A 102 34.45 -28.98 -23.47
CA ASP A 102 35.90 -29.16 -23.22
C ASP A 102 36.56 -29.94 -24.35
N LEU A 103 37.44 -29.25 -25.07
CA LEU A 103 38.20 -29.82 -26.18
C LEU A 103 39.21 -30.79 -25.57
N LEU A 104 39.17 -32.07 -25.98
CA LEU A 104 40.25 -33.00 -25.63
C LEU A 104 41.57 -32.46 -26.21
N PRO A 105 42.68 -32.45 -25.44
CA PRO A 105 43.97 -32.00 -25.94
C PRO A 105 44.34 -32.74 -27.23
N ALA A 106 44.47 -32.01 -28.33
CA ALA A 106 44.87 -32.58 -29.60
C ALA A 106 46.39 -32.83 -29.57
N ASP A 107 46.79 -34.08 -29.36
CA ASP A 107 48.19 -34.53 -29.34
C ASP A 107 48.79 -34.69 -30.76
N TYR A 108 48.13 -34.14 -31.77
CA TYR A 108 48.52 -34.24 -33.17
C TYR A 108 48.34 -32.89 -33.86
N ASP A 109 49.47 -32.21 -34.13
CA ASP A 109 49.53 -31.05 -35.01
C ASP A 109 50.01 -31.49 -36.41
N PRO A 110 49.09 -31.61 -37.39
CA PRO A 110 49.43 -32.04 -38.76
C PRO A 110 50.34 -31.06 -39.51
N TYR A 111 50.57 -29.85 -38.99
CA TYR A 111 51.46 -28.87 -39.60
C TYR A 111 52.86 -28.84 -38.96
N ALA A 112 53.14 -29.66 -37.94
CA ALA A 112 54.46 -29.79 -37.32
C ALA A 112 55.57 -30.28 -38.28
N GLY A 113 55.20 -30.90 -39.41
CA GLY A 113 56.13 -31.31 -40.47
C GLY A 113 56.47 -30.21 -41.49
N ALA A 114 55.75 -29.09 -41.50
CA ALA A 114 55.95 -27.99 -42.45
C ALA A 114 56.81 -26.85 -41.89
N SER A 115 57.07 -26.83 -40.57
CA SER A 115 57.89 -25.81 -39.89
C SER A 115 59.38 -26.18 -39.82
N LEU A 116 59.74 -27.43 -40.11
CA LEU A 116 61.13 -27.84 -40.23
C LEU A 116 61.65 -27.40 -41.60
N ARG A 117 62.33 -26.26 -41.62
CA ARG A 117 63.21 -25.90 -42.73
C ARG A 117 64.37 -26.89 -42.68
N PRO A 118 64.63 -27.69 -43.72
CA PRO A 118 65.85 -28.50 -43.77
C PRO A 118 66.99 -27.54 -44.13
N ASP A 119 67.66 -27.02 -43.11
CA ASP A 119 68.98 -26.40 -43.23
C ASP A 119 70.10 -27.44 -43.31
#